data_AF-A0A9N9JEZ4-F1
#
_entry.id   AF-A0A9N9JEZ4-F1
#
_cell.length_a   1.000
_cell.length_b   1.000
_cell.length_c   1.000
_cell.angle_alpha   90.00
_cell.angle_beta   90.00
_cell.angle_gamma   90.00
#
_symmetry.space_group_name_H-M   'P 1'
#
loop_
_entity.id
_entity.type
_entity.pdbx_description
1 polymer ?
#
loop_
_entity_poly.entity_id
_entity_poly.type
_entity_poly.pdbx_seq_one_letter_code
_entity_poly.pdbx_strand_id
1 'polypeptide(L)'
;YSLLKWIILTLESKDKQAHANDDFEKGLSVLKCEIHEIRTAEMIHQNVYDEGVEFLSQCNTYRQTQDSNIRDDVLDRIFKSLKMKVNSAKSILFYVNQLTISQRSLAKLTQELQEIKVQIVQHQQEPENSKKFLYEQIEQNSKILKTRDRNEAVIYQAQLGSATNIRWSDDTFNNPIQLTKAIEKLHQKVDNFTKVKGKYYVINEKSALCLLEKYESKIRMVDEGFKLLVNFALQRMILELIFNAADELYKDSERDKILY
;
A
#
# COMPACT_ATOMS: atom_id res chain seq x y z
N TYR A 1 28.33 -62.68 9.02
CA TYR A 1 29.70 -63.17 8.80
C TYR A 1 29.81 -64.70 8.88
N SER A 2 28.80 -65.43 9.42
CA SER A 2 28.81 -66.90 9.56
C SER A 2 28.56 -67.65 8.24
N LEU A 3 27.50 -67.32 7.49
CA LEU A 3 27.08 -68.09 6.30
C LEU A 3 28.14 -68.12 5.18
N LEU A 4 28.76 -66.97 4.86
CA LEU A 4 29.77 -66.89 3.80
C LEU A 4 31.02 -67.72 4.14
N LYS A 5 31.41 -67.74 5.42
CA LYS A 5 32.51 -68.56 5.94
C LYS A 5 32.18 -70.05 5.80
N TRP A 6 30.95 -70.45 6.13
CA TRP A 6 30.51 -71.83 5.95
C TRP A 6 30.43 -72.22 4.47
N ILE A 7 29.93 -71.35 3.59
CA ILE A 7 29.92 -71.59 2.14
C ILE A 7 31.34 -71.78 1.60
N ILE A 8 32.31 -70.95 2.02
CA ILE A 8 33.72 -71.13 1.63
C ILE A 8 34.24 -72.49 2.12
N LEU A 9 33.96 -72.87 3.37
CA LEU A 9 34.30 -74.19 3.92
C LEU A 9 33.59 -75.36 3.22
N THR A 10 32.41 -75.16 2.62
CA THR A 10 31.74 -76.18 1.78
C THR A 10 32.50 -76.43 0.47
N LEU A 11 33.18 -75.39 -0.05
CA LEU A 11 33.81 -75.36 -1.37
C LEU A 11 35.32 -75.66 -1.32
N GLU A 12 35.95 -75.60 -0.15
CA GLU A 12 37.33 -76.04 0.07
C GLU A 12 37.45 -77.57 -0.08
N SER A 13 38.48 -78.04 -0.79
CA SER A 13 38.72 -79.46 -1.03
C SER A 13 38.86 -80.25 0.28
N LYS A 14 38.33 -81.48 0.33
CA LYS A 14 38.50 -82.43 1.46
C LYS A 14 39.99 -82.65 1.75
N ASP A 15 40.59 -81.80 2.59
CA ASP A 15 41.85 -82.15 3.21
C ASP A 15 41.59 -83.21 4.28
N LYS A 16 42.48 -84.21 4.32
CA LYS A 16 42.28 -85.58 4.83
C LYS A 16 42.07 -85.74 6.35
N GLN A 17 41.45 -84.77 7.03
CA GLN A 17 41.19 -84.85 8.48
C GLN A 17 39.71 -85.13 8.75
N ALA A 18 39.42 -86.31 9.30
CA ALA A 18 38.07 -86.76 9.66
C ALA A 18 37.30 -85.77 10.56
N HIS A 19 38.02 -85.01 11.40
CA HIS A 19 37.44 -83.97 12.26
C HIS A 19 36.81 -82.81 11.48
N ALA A 20 37.33 -82.48 10.30
CA ALA A 20 36.80 -81.36 9.50
C ALA A 20 35.43 -81.65 8.87
N ASN A 21 35.05 -82.93 8.71
CA ASN A 21 33.73 -83.32 8.20
C ASN A 21 32.65 -83.28 9.28
N ASP A 22 32.97 -83.69 10.51
CA ASP A 22 32.03 -83.64 11.64
C ASP A 22 31.65 -82.19 11.97
N ASP A 23 32.64 -81.29 11.97
CA ASP A 23 32.43 -79.86 12.17
C ASP A 23 31.58 -79.22 11.06
N PHE A 24 31.67 -79.74 9.83
CA PHE A 24 30.89 -79.26 8.70
C PHE A 24 29.43 -79.68 8.77
N GLU A 25 29.16 -80.96 9.01
CA GLU A 25 27.79 -81.46 9.14
C GLU A 25 27.07 -80.78 10.30
N LYS A 26 27.80 -80.59 11.41
CA LYS A 26 27.33 -79.79 12.55
C LYS A 26 27.01 -78.35 12.14
N GLY A 27 27.90 -77.67 11.43
CA GLY A 27 27.66 -76.31 10.94
C GLY A 27 26.44 -76.20 10.02
N LEU A 28 26.25 -77.17 9.13
CA LEU A 28 25.13 -77.22 8.19
C LEU A 28 23.80 -77.48 8.90
N SER A 29 23.81 -78.32 9.95
CA SER A 29 22.66 -78.54 10.82
C SER A 29 22.24 -77.28 11.58
N VAL A 30 23.22 -76.51 12.09
CA VAL A 30 22.97 -75.23 12.77
C VAL A 30 22.33 -74.23 11.82
N LEU A 31 22.90 -74.05 10.62
CA LEU A 31 22.35 -73.14 9.62
C LEU A 31 20.93 -73.52 9.20
N LYS A 32 20.65 -74.82 9.08
CA LYS A 32 19.30 -75.30 8.75
C LYS A 32 18.31 -74.97 9.88
N CYS A 33 18.72 -75.13 11.14
CA CYS A 33 17.91 -74.75 12.30
C CYS A 33 17.67 -73.23 12.34
N GLU A 34 18.71 -72.42 12.17
CA GLU A 34 18.59 -70.94 12.14
C GLU A 34 17.63 -70.48 11.03
N ILE A 35 17.73 -71.02 9.81
CA ILE A 35 16.83 -70.69 8.69
C ILE A 35 15.37 -71.07 9.03
N HIS A 36 15.18 -72.21 9.70
CA HIS A 36 13.86 -72.66 10.14
C HIS A 36 13.27 -71.76 11.24
N GLU A 37 14.07 -71.32 12.20
CA GLU A 37 13.67 -70.37 13.24
C GLU A 37 13.27 -69.03 12.63
N ILE A 38 14.08 -68.49 11.71
CA ILE A 38 13.78 -67.25 10.97
C ILE A 38 12.46 -67.38 10.19
N ARG A 39 12.20 -68.53 9.56
CA ARG A 39 10.94 -68.81 8.87
C ARG A 39 9.75 -68.88 9.82
N THR A 40 9.93 -69.52 10.97
CA THR A 40 8.90 -69.67 12.01
C THR A 40 8.55 -68.32 12.63
N ALA A 41 9.52 -67.41 12.73
CA ALA A 41 9.33 -66.02 13.12
C ALA A 41 8.72 -65.14 12.00
N GLU A 42 8.30 -65.73 10.87
CA GLU A 42 7.72 -65.05 9.70
C GLU A 42 8.60 -63.96 9.08
N MET A 43 9.91 -64.03 9.31
CA MET A 43 10.86 -63.04 8.82
C MET A 43 11.29 -63.29 7.35
N ILE A 44 11.04 -64.50 6.83
CA ILE A 44 11.25 -64.86 5.42
C ILE A 44 10.05 -65.60 4.85
N HIS A 45 9.80 -65.41 3.56
CA HIS A 45 8.74 -66.10 2.83
C HIS A 45 9.07 -67.58 2.58
N GLN A 46 8.03 -68.38 2.33
CA GLN A 46 8.16 -69.82 2.11
C GLN A 46 9.12 -70.16 0.95
N ASN A 47 9.04 -69.43 -0.16
CA ASN A 47 9.95 -69.61 -1.30
C ASN A 47 11.42 -69.39 -0.93
N VAL A 48 11.73 -68.35 -0.14
CA VAL A 48 13.11 -68.05 0.31
C VAL A 48 13.62 -69.11 1.27
N TYR A 49 12.73 -69.63 2.13
CA TYR A 49 13.04 -70.75 3.00
C TYR A 49 13.35 -72.03 2.21
N ASP A 50 12.49 -72.38 1.25
CA ASP A 50 12.66 -73.57 0.41
C ASP A 50 13.96 -73.49 -0.41
N GLU A 51 14.25 -72.33 -1.02
CA GLU A 51 15.51 -72.07 -1.72
C GLU A 51 16.74 -72.21 -0.80
N GLY A 52 16.66 -71.70 0.43
CA GLY A 52 17.75 -71.79 1.40
C GLY A 52 18.02 -73.24 1.86
N VAL A 53 16.97 -74.02 2.08
CA VAL A 53 17.08 -75.44 2.45
C VAL A 53 17.61 -76.26 1.27
N GLU A 54 17.13 -76.02 0.05
CA GLU A 54 17.63 -76.67 -1.17
C GLU A 54 19.12 -76.39 -1.36
N PHE A 55 19.54 -75.12 -1.21
CA PHE A 55 20.93 -74.71 -1.30
C PHE A 55 21.82 -75.44 -0.30
N LEU A 56 21.43 -75.51 0.98
CA LEU A 56 22.18 -76.24 2.00
C LEU A 56 22.27 -77.74 1.67
N SER A 57 21.20 -78.32 1.12
CA SER A 57 21.21 -79.72 0.66
C SER A 57 22.21 -79.93 -0.48
N GLN A 58 22.28 -79.02 -1.44
CA GLN A 58 23.23 -79.10 -2.56
C GLN A 58 24.69 -78.97 -2.07
N CYS A 59 24.96 -78.09 -1.11
CA CYS A 59 26.28 -77.98 -0.48
C CYS A 59 26.70 -79.30 0.20
N ASN A 60 25.77 -79.96 0.90
CA ASN A 60 26.04 -81.26 1.53
C ASN A 60 26.31 -82.35 0.47
N THR A 61 25.48 -82.40 -0.58
CA THR A 61 25.68 -83.35 -1.69
C THR A 61 27.02 -83.15 -2.36
N TYR A 62 27.41 -81.91 -2.69
CA TYR A 62 28.73 -81.62 -3.25
C TYR A 62 29.85 -82.10 -2.33
N ARG A 63 29.77 -81.83 -1.03
CA ARG A 63 30.81 -82.25 -0.09
C ARG A 63 30.96 -83.77 -0.06
N GLN A 64 29.85 -84.50 -0.15
CA GLN A 64 29.85 -85.96 -0.20
C GLN A 64 30.40 -86.51 -1.53
N THR A 65 29.92 -86.00 -2.67
CA THR A 65 30.21 -86.54 -4.00
C THR A 65 31.45 -85.96 -4.67
N GLN A 66 31.88 -84.75 -4.28
CA GLN A 66 32.91 -83.93 -4.93
C GLN A 66 32.63 -83.64 -6.41
N ASP A 67 31.36 -83.65 -6.82
CA ASP A 67 30.96 -83.41 -8.21
C ASP A 67 31.11 -81.92 -8.58
N SER A 68 32.00 -81.64 -9.54
CA SER A 68 32.25 -80.28 -10.03
C SER A 68 31.01 -79.61 -10.62
N ASN A 69 30.08 -80.37 -11.21
CA ASN A 69 28.86 -79.81 -11.78
C ASN A 69 27.96 -79.21 -10.69
N ILE A 70 27.86 -79.88 -9.53
CA ILE A 70 27.08 -79.39 -8.39
C ILE A 70 27.72 -78.13 -7.82
N ARG A 71 29.06 -78.11 -7.71
CA ARG A 71 29.82 -76.93 -7.29
C ARG A 71 29.54 -75.73 -8.18
N ASP A 72 29.58 -75.93 -9.49
CA ASP A 72 29.43 -74.87 -10.47
C ASP A 72 27.97 -74.34 -10.50
N ASP A 73 26.95 -75.21 -10.32
CA ASP A 73 25.54 -74.78 -10.17
C ASP A 73 25.33 -73.94 -8.89
N VAL A 74 25.88 -74.39 -7.75
CA VAL A 74 25.82 -73.66 -6.47
C VAL A 74 26.46 -72.27 -6.61
N LEU A 75 27.63 -72.20 -7.25
CA LEU A 75 28.32 -70.93 -7.50
C LEU A 75 27.52 -70.01 -8.42
N ASP A 76 26.97 -70.52 -9.53
CA ASP A 76 26.18 -69.71 -10.46
C ASP A 76 24.94 -69.11 -9.78
N ARG A 77 24.23 -69.91 -8.97
CA ARG A 77 23.08 -69.43 -8.18
C ARG A 77 23.47 -68.30 -7.22
N ILE A 78 24.59 -68.44 -6.50
CA ILE A 78 25.11 -67.39 -5.60
C ILE A 78 25.44 -66.13 -6.39
N PHE A 79 26.21 -66.25 -7.48
CA PHE A 79 26.62 -65.10 -8.28
C PHE A 79 25.44 -64.39 -8.92
N LYS A 80 24.45 -65.14 -9.42
CA LYS A 80 23.20 -64.59 -9.96
C LYS A 80 22.44 -63.80 -8.89
N SER A 81 22.29 -64.36 -7.69
CA SER A 81 21.63 -63.69 -6.56
C SER A 81 22.36 -62.40 -6.15
N LEU A 82 23.69 -62.45 -6.01
CA LEU A 82 24.52 -61.29 -5.70
C LEU A 82 24.39 -60.21 -6.78
N LYS A 83 24.42 -60.60 -8.06
CA LYS A 83 24.27 -59.67 -9.19
C LYS A 83 22.92 -58.96 -9.16
N MET A 84 21.83 -59.68 -8.87
CA MET A 84 20.50 -59.07 -8.71
C MET A 84 20.50 -58.06 -7.56
N LYS A 85 21.02 -58.43 -6.38
CA LYS A 85 21.09 -57.51 -5.22
C LYS A 85 21.92 -56.26 -5.49
N VAL A 86 23.06 -56.41 -6.16
CA VAL A 86 23.91 -55.27 -6.56
C VAL A 86 23.16 -54.35 -7.52
N ASN A 87 22.43 -54.90 -8.49
CA ASN A 87 21.63 -54.09 -9.41
C ASN A 87 20.50 -53.35 -8.69
N SER A 88 19.77 -54.02 -7.79
CA SER A 88 18.76 -53.38 -6.96
C SER A 88 19.34 -52.25 -6.11
N ALA A 89 20.52 -52.45 -5.49
CA ALA A 89 21.19 -51.41 -4.72
C ALA A 89 21.59 -50.21 -5.59
N LYS A 90 22.08 -50.43 -6.82
CA LYS A 90 22.37 -49.36 -7.78
C LYS A 90 21.11 -48.57 -8.15
N SER A 91 19.98 -49.24 -8.38
CA SER A 91 18.70 -48.57 -8.64
C SER A 91 18.25 -47.73 -7.45
N ILE A 92 18.33 -48.26 -6.23
CA ILE A 92 18.00 -47.50 -5.00
C ILE A 92 18.89 -46.26 -4.89
N LEU A 93 20.21 -46.41 -5.07
CA LEU A 93 21.15 -45.29 -5.01
C LEU A 93 20.80 -44.20 -6.04
N PHE A 94 20.44 -44.60 -7.26
CA PHE A 94 19.99 -43.67 -8.29
C PHE A 94 18.75 -42.87 -7.83
N TYR A 95 17.73 -43.54 -7.28
CA TYR A 95 16.53 -42.85 -6.79
C TYR A 95 16.80 -41.93 -5.60
N VAL A 96 17.65 -42.36 -4.65
CA VAL A 96 18.07 -41.52 -3.51
C VAL A 96 18.76 -40.24 -4.00
N ASN A 97 19.61 -40.35 -5.02
CA ASN A 97 20.25 -39.18 -5.61
C ASN A 97 19.24 -38.22 -6.25
N GLN A 98 18.25 -38.74 -6.98
CA GLN A 98 17.18 -37.91 -7.55
C GLN A 98 16.35 -37.20 -6.46
N LEU A 99 15.96 -37.92 -5.41
CA LEU A 99 15.25 -37.35 -4.27
C LEU A 99 16.06 -36.24 -3.59
N THR A 100 17.37 -36.42 -3.46
CA THR A 100 18.27 -35.41 -2.90
C THR A 100 18.27 -34.13 -3.73
N ILE A 101 18.24 -34.24 -5.07
CA ILE A 101 18.15 -33.10 -5.97
C ILE A 101 16.80 -32.37 -5.77
N SER A 102 15.69 -33.11 -5.77
CA SER A 102 14.35 -32.54 -5.55
C SER A 102 14.23 -31.85 -4.19
N GLN A 103 14.83 -32.41 -3.14
CA GLN A 103 14.83 -31.82 -1.80
C GLN A 103 15.58 -30.48 -1.77
N ARG A 104 16.69 -30.35 -2.49
CA ARG A 104 17.40 -29.07 -2.63
C ARG A 104 16.55 -28.02 -3.34
N SER A 105 15.82 -28.40 -4.39
CA SER A 105 14.92 -27.49 -5.10
C SER A 105 13.78 -27.01 -4.20
N LEU A 106 13.19 -27.89 -3.39
CA LEU A 106 12.16 -27.52 -2.41
C LEU A 106 12.68 -26.54 -1.36
N ALA A 107 13.92 -26.74 -0.87
CA ALA A 107 14.53 -25.82 0.08
C ALA A 107 14.67 -24.40 -0.50
N LYS A 108 15.07 -24.27 -1.78
CA LYS A 108 15.14 -22.98 -2.47
C LYS A 108 13.77 -22.30 -2.58
N LEU A 109 12.75 -23.02 -3.03
CA LEU A 109 11.39 -22.49 -3.13
C LEU A 109 10.83 -22.06 -1.77
N THR A 110 11.17 -22.80 -0.72
CA THR A 110 10.77 -22.45 0.65
C THR A 110 11.42 -21.14 1.11
N GLN A 111 12.68 -20.91 0.77
CA GLN A 111 13.37 -19.66 1.04
C GLN A 111 12.72 -18.49 0.26
N GLU A 112 12.46 -18.65 -1.02
CA GLU A 112 11.80 -17.63 -1.85
C GLU A 112 10.42 -17.26 -1.31
N LEU A 113 9.62 -18.25 -0.87
CA LEU A 113 8.32 -18.00 -0.23
C LEU A 113 8.46 -17.21 1.09
N GLN A 114 9.51 -17.47 1.87
CA GLN A 114 9.78 -16.74 3.10
C GLN A 114 10.09 -15.26 2.80
N GLU A 115 10.89 -15.00 1.76
CA GLU A 115 11.24 -13.64 1.33
C GLU A 115 10.02 -12.87 0.82
N ILE A 116 9.18 -13.50 -0.02
CA ILE A 116 7.92 -12.91 -0.50
C ILE A 116 6.99 -12.57 0.68
N LYS A 117 6.90 -13.46 1.67
CA LYS A 117 6.05 -13.22 2.86
C LYS A 117 6.50 -11.99 3.64
N VAL A 118 7.82 -11.77 3.78
CA VAL A 118 8.37 -10.57 4.42
C VAL A 118 8.00 -9.31 3.62
N GLN A 119 8.13 -9.35 2.28
CA GLN A 119 7.77 -8.23 1.42
C GLN A 119 6.28 -7.87 1.51
N ILE A 120 5.40 -8.87 1.55
CA ILE A 120 3.95 -8.64 1.72
C ILE A 120 3.66 -7.90 3.02
N VAL A 121 4.28 -8.30 4.14
CA VAL A 121 4.10 -7.63 5.43
C VAL A 121 4.59 -6.18 5.37
N GLN A 122 5.73 -5.92 4.73
CA GLN A 122 6.24 -4.56 4.56
C GLN A 122 5.29 -3.69 3.72
N HIS A 123 4.83 -4.20 2.57
CA HIS A 123 3.88 -3.49 1.70
C HIS A 123 2.52 -3.24 2.37
N GLN A 124 2.13 -4.06 3.35
CA GLN A 124 0.93 -3.83 4.15
C GLN A 124 1.11 -2.75 5.23
N GLN A 125 2.33 -2.54 5.73
CA GLN A 125 2.62 -1.52 6.75
C GLN A 125 2.78 -0.10 6.17
N GLU A 126 3.30 0.04 4.95
CA GLU A 126 3.43 1.33 4.27
C GLU A 126 2.14 2.15 4.17
N PRO A 127 0.98 1.59 3.75
CA PRO A 127 -0.26 2.34 3.67
C PRO A 127 -0.79 2.72 5.06
N GLU A 128 -0.63 1.88 6.08
CA GLU A 128 -1.05 2.21 7.45
C GLU A 128 -0.24 3.38 8.02
N ASN A 129 1.08 3.38 7.83
CA ASN A 129 1.95 4.49 8.23
C ASN A 129 1.60 5.78 7.47
N SER A 130 1.38 5.69 6.15
CA SER A 130 0.98 6.83 5.33
C SER A 130 -0.38 7.39 5.74
N LYS A 131 -1.36 6.52 6.03
CA LYS A 131 -2.69 6.91 6.49
C LYS A 131 -2.62 7.62 7.83
N LYS A 132 -1.82 7.12 8.77
CA LYS A 132 -1.60 7.75 10.08
C LYS A 132 -0.99 9.15 9.92
N PHE A 133 0.03 9.30 9.07
CA PHE A 133 0.63 10.60 8.76
C PHE A 133 -0.40 11.58 8.17
N LEU A 134 -1.23 11.12 7.23
CA LEU A 134 -2.29 11.95 6.63
C LEU A 134 -3.33 12.41 7.66
N TYR A 135 -3.74 11.54 8.60
CA TYR A 135 -4.67 11.95 9.67
C TYR A 135 -4.07 13.01 10.58
N GLU A 136 -2.80 12.87 10.97
CA GLU A 136 -2.10 13.87 11.78
C GLU A 136 -2.03 15.22 11.06
N GLN A 137 -1.74 15.23 9.75
CA GLN A 137 -1.75 16.43 8.92
C GLN A 137 -3.13 17.08 8.83
N ILE A 138 -4.19 16.29 8.62
CA ILE A 138 -5.58 16.79 8.59
C ILE A 138 -5.94 17.43 9.93
N GLU A 139 -5.59 16.79 11.05
CA GLU A 139 -5.88 17.33 12.37
C GLU A 139 -5.16 18.67 12.61
N GLN A 140 -3.87 18.77 12.26
CA GLN A 140 -3.12 20.02 12.36
C GLN A 140 -3.73 21.12 11.49
N ASN A 141 -4.04 20.84 10.23
CA ASN A 141 -4.67 21.80 9.32
C ASN A 141 -6.03 22.28 9.83
N SER A 142 -6.83 21.38 10.42
CA SER A 142 -8.12 21.74 11.00
C SER A 142 -7.98 22.72 12.18
N LYS A 143 -6.94 22.56 13.01
CA LYS A 143 -6.64 23.48 14.12
C LYS A 143 -6.23 24.85 13.57
N ILE A 144 -5.36 24.88 12.55
CA ILE A 144 -4.92 26.12 11.90
C ILE A 144 -6.12 26.88 11.29
N LEU A 145 -7.00 26.19 10.57
CA LEU A 145 -8.20 26.80 9.97
C LEU A 145 -9.10 27.43 11.04
N LYS A 146 -9.41 26.70 12.12
CA LYS A 146 -10.21 27.23 13.24
C LYS A 146 -9.58 28.48 13.86
N THR A 147 -8.25 28.53 13.98
CA THR A 147 -7.58 29.74 14.48
C THR A 147 -7.63 30.90 13.50
N ARG A 148 -7.54 30.64 12.19
CA ARG A 148 -7.69 31.67 11.16
C ARG A 148 -9.09 32.25 11.15
N ASP A 149 -10.13 31.42 11.11
CA ASP A 149 -11.53 31.87 11.09
C ASP A 149 -11.84 32.69 12.36
N ARG A 150 -11.32 32.25 13.51
CA ARG A 150 -11.46 33.00 14.77
C ARG A 150 -10.76 34.36 14.70
N ASN A 151 -9.54 34.41 14.17
CA ASN A 151 -8.80 35.67 14.04
C ASN A 151 -9.48 36.61 13.05
N GLU A 152 -9.99 36.10 11.94
CA GLU A 152 -10.69 36.87 10.92
C GLU A 152 -12.02 37.42 11.47
N ALA A 153 -12.80 36.60 12.17
CA ALA A 153 -14.00 37.04 12.89
C ALA A 153 -13.68 38.12 13.94
N VAL A 154 -12.56 38.01 14.65
CA VAL A 154 -12.10 39.04 15.60
C VAL A 154 -11.76 40.34 14.89
N ILE A 155 -11.09 40.29 13.73
CA ILE A 155 -10.77 41.48 12.93
C ILE A 155 -12.04 42.16 12.43
N TYR A 156 -12.99 41.39 11.88
CA TYR A 156 -14.27 41.93 11.42
C TYR A 156 -15.07 42.53 12.58
N GLN A 157 -15.10 41.88 13.75
CA GLN A 157 -15.72 42.43 14.95
C GLN A 157 -15.05 43.74 15.39
N ALA A 158 -13.72 43.83 15.35
CA ALA A 158 -13.01 45.05 15.70
C ALA A 158 -13.29 46.21 14.71
N GLN A 159 -13.36 45.91 13.41
CA GLN A 159 -13.71 46.89 12.37
C GLN A 159 -15.17 47.34 12.48
N LEU A 160 -16.10 46.40 12.71
CA LEU A 160 -17.51 46.69 12.96
C LEU A 160 -17.68 47.54 14.21
N GLY A 161 -17.00 47.22 15.31
CA GLY A 161 -16.98 48.04 16.53
C GLY A 161 -16.42 49.45 16.26
N SER A 162 -15.39 49.55 15.43
CA SER A 162 -14.83 50.85 15.03
C SER A 162 -15.79 51.67 14.15
N ALA A 163 -16.56 51.02 13.27
CA ALA A 163 -17.53 51.67 12.39
C ALA A 163 -18.86 52.01 13.09
N THR A 164 -19.28 51.19 14.04
CA THR A 164 -20.50 51.40 14.86
C THR A 164 -20.27 52.30 16.06
N ASN A 165 -19.01 52.56 16.44
CA ASN A 165 -18.64 53.62 17.39
C ASN A 165 -18.66 55.02 16.75
N ILE A 166 -19.61 55.25 15.84
CA ILE A 166 -20.12 56.60 15.59
C ILE A 166 -21.34 56.70 16.49
N ARG A 167 -21.13 57.23 17.70
CA ARG A 167 -22.18 57.37 18.69
C ARG A 167 -23.07 58.55 18.26
N TRP A 168 -24.17 58.25 17.58
CA TRP A 168 -25.21 59.22 17.18
C TRP A 168 -26.15 59.58 18.36
N SER A 169 -25.76 59.34 19.62
CA SER A 169 -26.59 59.72 20.75
C SER A 169 -26.39 61.21 21.08
N ASP A 170 -27.49 61.94 20.93
CA ASP A 170 -27.69 63.38 21.09
C ASP A 170 -27.20 64.01 22.42
N ASP A 171 -27.13 65.34 22.39
CA ASP A 171 -26.94 66.32 23.48
C ASP A 171 -25.53 66.91 23.72
N THR A 172 -24.69 67.05 22.67
CA THR A 172 -23.56 67.98 22.76
C THR A 172 -23.71 69.19 21.84
N PHE A 173 -23.44 70.38 22.39
CA PHE A 173 -23.43 71.72 21.73
C PHE A 173 -22.58 71.81 20.44
N ASN A 174 -21.91 70.73 20.06
CA ASN A 174 -20.95 70.64 18.96
C ASN A 174 -21.55 70.00 17.69
N ASN A 175 -22.78 69.49 17.74
CA ASN A 175 -23.46 68.87 16.59
C ASN A 175 -23.62 69.83 15.38
N PRO A 176 -24.00 71.10 15.57
CA PRO A 176 -24.06 72.07 14.47
C PRO A 176 -22.70 72.27 13.79
N ILE A 177 -21.60 72.24 14.56
CA ILE A 177 -20.23 72.43 14.05
C ILE A 177 -19.77 71.20 13.25
N GLN A 178 -20.10 69.99 13.72
CA GLN A 178 -19.76 68.76 13.01
C GLN A 178 -20.58 68.56 11.73
N LEU A 179 -21.88 68.87 11.77
CA LEU A 179 -22.74 68.87 10.59
C LEU A 179 -22.25 69.90 9.56
N THR A 180 -21.91 71.11 10.00
CA THR A 180 -21.32 72.14 9.12
C THR A 180 -20.04 71.62 8.46
N LYS A 181 -19.11 71.04 9.25
CA LYS A 181 -17.87 70.45 8.69
C LYS A 181 -18.13 69.29 7.73
N ALA A 182 -19.14 68.47 7.98
CA ALA A 182 -19.50 67.35 7.10
C ALA A 182 -20.11 67.85 5.79
N ILE A 183 -20.98 68.86 5.85
CA ILE A 183 -21.55 69.54 4.69
C ILE A 183 -20.44 70.22 3.88
N GLU A 184 -19.50 70.91 4.52
CA GLU A 184 -18.34 71.51 3.86
C GLU A 184 -17.46 70.46 3.15
N LYS A 185 -17.18 69.33 3.81
CA LYS A 185 -16.44 68.22 3.19
C LYS A 185 -17.19 67.62 2.01
N LEU A 186 -18.51 67.47 2.12
CA LEU A 186 -19.35 66.98 1.02
C LEU A 186 -19.30 67.96 -0.16
N HIS A 187 -19.46 69.26 0.11
CA HIS A 187 -19.36 70.31 -0.89
C HIS A 187 -18.02 70.28 -1.63
N GLN A 188 -16.90 70.18 -0.90
CA GLN A 188 -15.57 70.07 -1.49
C GLN A 188 -15.40 68.82 -2.36
N LYS A 189 -15.96 67.67 -1.94
CA LYS A 189 -15.91 66.44 -2.74
C LYS A 189 -16.74 66.55 -4.02
N VAL A 190 -17.94 67.12 -3.92
CA VAL A 190 -18.82 67.35 -5.08
C VAL A 190 -18.15 68.30 -6.06
N ASP A 191 -17.62 69.45 -5.59
CA ASP A 191 -16.94 70.42 -6.46
C ASP A 191 -15.70 69.83 -7.14
N ASN A 192 -14.89 69.05 -6.42
CA ASN A 192 -13.74 68.36 -7.00
C ASN A 192 -14.15 67.32 -8.06
N PHE A 193 -15.23 66.57 -7.83
CA PHE A 193 -15.70 65.54 -8.75
C PHE A 193 -16.30 66.13 -10.02
N THR A 194 -17.02 67.25 -9.92
CA THR A 194 -17.69 67.89 -11.07
C THR A 194 -16.80 68.87 -11.82
N LYS A 195 -15.55 69.03 -11.39
CA LYS A 195 -14.59 69.98 -11.95
C LYS A 195 -14.28 69.66 -13.42
N VAL A 196 -14.74 70.53 -14.31
CA VAL A 196 -14.46 70.42 -15.76
C VAL A 196 -13.24 71.23 -16.24
N LYS A 197 -12.40 71.72 -15.31
CA LYS A 197 -11.17 72.47 -15.59
C LYS A 197 -9.93 71.66 -15.17
N GLY A 198 -9.12 71.24 -16.14
CA GLY A 198 -7.82 70.61 -15.90
C GLY A 198 -7.08 70.26 -17.21
N LYS A 199 -5.75 70.12 -17.14
CA LYS A 199 -4.86 69.87 -18.31
C LYS A 199 -5.07 68.48 -18.96
N TYR A 200 -5.81 67.59 -18.30
CA TYR A 200 -5.91 66.16 -18.65
C TYR A 200 -7.33 65.66 -18.94
N TYR A 201 -8.33 66.56 -18.97
CA TYR A 201 -9.73 66.16 -19.17
C TYR A 201 -10.28 66.74 -20.47
N VAL A 202 -10.68 65.86 -21.39
CA VAL A 202 -11.41 66.24 -22.61
C VAL A 202 -12.90 66.07 -22.32
N ILE A 203 -13.68 67.15 -22.46
CA ILE A 203 -15.12 67.13 -22.20
C ILE A 203 -15.80 66.36 -23.34
N ASN A 204 -16.66 65.39 -23.02
CA ASN A 204 -17.52 64.75 -24.01
C ASN A 204 -18.66 65.71 -24.38
N GLU A 205 -18.51 66.36 -25.52
CA GLU A 205 -19.38 67.43 -26.00
C GLU A 205 -20.84 67.00 -26.17
N LYS A 206 -21.06 65.79 -26.72
CA LYS A 206 -22.41 65.25 -26.94
C LYS A 206 -23.14 65.01 -25.62
N SER A 207 -22.45 64.41 -24.64
CA SER A 207 -23.02 64.14 -23.32
C SER A 207 -23.23 65.41 -22.51
N ALA A 208 -22.33 66.40 -22.64
CA ALA A 208 -22.46 67.69 -21.97
C ALA A 208 -23.68 68.49 -22.46
N LEU A 209 -23.92 68.51 -23.79
CA LEU A 209 -25.11 69.15 -24.35
C LEU A 209 -26.40 68.45 -23.91
N CYS A 210 -26.44 67.12 -23.92
CA CYS A 210 -27.58 66.35 -23.44
C CYS A 210 -27.88 66.61 -21.94
N LEU A 211 -26.84 66.74 -21.12
CA LEU A 211 -26.98 67.08 -19.70
C LEU A 211 -27.54 68.51 -19.51
N LEU A 212 -27.09 69.48 -20.32
CA LEU A 212 -27.59 70.86 -20.26
C LEU A 212 -29.04 70.97 -20.77
N GLU A 213 -29.39 70.23 -21.81
CA GLU A 213 -30.77 70.13 -22.32
C GLU A 213 -31.72 69.54 -21.27
N LYS A 214 -31.28 68.52 -20.51
CA LYS A 214 -32.06 67.94 -19.39
C LYS A 214 -32.46 69.00 -18.36
N TYR A 215 -31.65 70.03 -18.18
CA TYR A 215 -31.91 71.14 -17.26
C TYR A 215 -32.33 72.44 -17.98
N GLU A 216 -32.88 72.32 -19.19
CA GLU A 216 -33.46 73.41 -19.99
C GLU A 216 -32.51 74.58 -20.32
N SER A 217 -31.20 74.33 -20.31
CA SER A 217 -30.20 75.35 -20.61
C SER A 217 -29.98 75.49 -22.13
N LYS A 218 -30.32 76.65 -22.70
CA LYS A 218 -30.23 76.94 -24.16
C LYS A 218 -28.92 77.65 -24.53
N ILE A 219 -27.79 76.97 -24.39
CA ILE A 219 -26.45 77.57 -24.54
C ILE A 219 -25.65 76.87 -25.62
N ARG A 220 -24.90 77.64 -26.41
CA ARG A 220 -24.07 77.13 -27.51
C ARG A 220 -22.64 76.89 -27.01
N MET A 221 -21.95 75.92 -27.61
CA MET A 221 -20.59 75.48 -27.22
C MET A 221 -19.54 76.60 -27.19
N VAL A 222 -19.78 77.70 -27.92
CA VAL A 222 -18.86 78.83 -28.09
C VAL A 222 -19.00 79.86 -26.97
N ASP A 223 -20.03 79.74 -26.13
CA ASP A 223 -20.29 80.71 -25.07
C ASP A 223 -19.23 80.57 -23.97
N GLU A 224 -18.62 81.70 -23.56
CA GLU A 224 -17.53 81.76 -22.57
C GLU A 224 -17.89 81.13 -21.20
N GLY A 225 -19.19 80.86 -20.96
CA GLY A 225 -19.71 80.20 -19.78
C GLY A 225 -19.92 78.68 -19.89
N PHE A 226 -19.73 78.05 -21.05
CA PHE A 226 -20.13 76.65 -21.28
C PHE A 226 -19.60 75.67 -20.22
N LYS A 227 -18.30 75.72 -19.92
CA LYS A 227 -17.67 74.84 -18.91
C LYS A 227 -18.22 75.06 -17.50
N LEU A 228 -18.51 76.31 -17.14
CA LEU A 228 -19.07 76.66 -15.83
C LEU A 228 -20.47 76.02 -15.67
N LEU A 229 -21.27 76.09 -16.73
CA LEU A 229 -22.62 75.55 -16.74
C LEU A 229 -22.64 74.02 -16.70
N VAL A 230 -21.71 73.37 -17.41
CA VAL A 230 -21.54 71.91 -17.32
C VAL A 230 -21.15 71.52 -15.89
N ASN A 231 -20.26 72.27 -15.23
CA ASN A 231 -19.93 72.02 -13.82
C ASN A 231 -21.18 72.09 -12.94
N PHE A 232 -21.97 73.16 -13.04
CA PHE A 232 -23.19 73.30 -12.25
C PHE A 232 -24.25 72.23 -12.57
N ALA A 233 -24.40 71.87 -13.84
CA ALA A 233 -25.31 70.79 -14.24
C ALA A 233 -24.89 69.44 -13.66
N LEU A 234 -23.58 69.16 -13.60
CA LEU A 234 -23.05 67.97 -12.94
C LEU A 234 -23.26 68.01 -11.42
N GLN A 235 -23.04 69.17 -10.78
CA GLN A 235 -23.30 69.35 -9.35
C GLN A 235 -24.77 69.10 -9.01
N ARG A 236 -25.68 69.66 -9.81
CA ARG A 236 -27.12 69.44 -9.67
C ARG A 236 -27.49 67.96 -9.83
N MET A 237 -26.95 67.28 -10.85
CA MET A 237 -27.21 65.86 -11.08
C MET A 237 -26.78 64.99 -9.89
N ILE A 238 -25.63 65.28 -9.29
CA ILE A 238 -25.14 64.55 -8.11
C ILE A 238 -26.01 64.83 -6.89
N LEU A 239 -26.43 66.08 -6.68
CA LEU A 239 -27.34 66.42 -5.59
C LEU A 239 -28.70 65.72 -5.75
N GLU A 240 -29.27 65.70 -6.95
CA GLU A 240 -30.51 64.96 -7.24
C GLU A 240 -30.35 63.46 -6.93
N LEU A 241 -29.21 62.85 -7.28
CA LEU A 241 -28.93 61.45 -6.97
C LEU A 241 -28.80 61.20 -5.46
N ILE A 242 -28.13 62.10 -4.73
CA ILE A 242 -28.00 62.03 -3.27
C ILE A 242 -29.37 62.15 -2.61
N PHE A 243 -30.20 63.10 -3.04
CA PHE A 243 -31.54 63.30 -2.47
C PHE A 243 -32.47 62.13 -2.78
N ASN A 244 -32.45 61.60 -4.00
CA ASN A 244 -33.25 60.42 -4.33
C ASN A 244 -32.85 59.19 -3.49
N ALA A 245 -31.55 58.95 -3.30
CA ALA A 245 -31.08 57.86 -2.44
C ALA A 245 -31.47 58.08 -0.97
N ALA A 246 -31.41 59.33 -0.48
CA ALA A 246 -31.87 59.66 0.86
C ALA A 246 -33.38 59.40 1.01
N ASP A 247 -34.19 59.85 0.05
CA ASP A 247 -35.63 59.63 0.05
C ASP A 247 -35.99 58.13 0.03
N GLU A 248 -35.27 57.31 -0.73
CA GLU A 248 -35.46 55.85 -0.73
C GLU A 248 -35.17 55.25 0.66
N LEU A 249 -34.07 55.63 1.30
CA LEU A 249 -33.73 55.18 2.66
C LEU A 249 -34.77 55.59 3.70
N TYR A 250 -35.29 56.82 3.61
CA TYR A 250 -36.34 57.28 4.53
C TYR A 250 -37.69 56.59 4.27
N LYS A 251 -38.06 56.33 3.01
CA LYS A 251 -39.27 55.56 2.67
C LYS A 251 -39.20 54.11 3.12
N ASP A 252 -38.03 53.47 3.08
CA ASP A 252 -37.85 52.12 3.63
C ASP A 252 -37.94 52.12 5.17
N SER A 253 -37.40 53.16 5.82
CA SER A 253 -37.51 53.30 7.28
C SER A 253 -38.94 53.54 7.80
N GLU A 254 -39.82 54.12 6.97
CA GLU A 254 -41.25 54.27 7.29
C GLU A 254 -42.06 53.00 7.03
N ARG A 255 -41.70 52.20 6.01
CA ARG A 255 -42.35 50.90 5.73
C ARG A 255 -42.11 49.89 6.85
N ASP A 256 -40.91 49.89 7.44
CA ASP A 256 -40.59 49.03 8.59
C ASP A 256 -41.31 49.46 9.89
N LYS A 257 -41.81 50.70 9.97
CA LYS A 257 -42.62 51.17 11.11
C LYS A 257 -44.11 50.83 11.01
N ILE A 258 -44.60 50.43 9.83
CA ILE A 258 -46.02 50.06 9.62
C ILE A 258 -46.26 48.55 9.85
N LEU A 259 -45.19 47.76 9.96
CA LEU A 259 -45.23 46.31 10.19
C LEU A 259 -45.06 45.89 11.67
N TYR A 260 -45.12 46.84 12.62
CA TYR A 260 -45.18 46.59 14.06
C TYR A 260 -46.40 47.23 14.70
#